data_AF-A0A060YPY3-F1
#
_entry.id   AF-A0A060YPY3-F1
#
_cell.length_a   1.000
_cell.length_b   1.000
_cell.length_c   1.000
_cell.angle_alpha   90.00
_cell.angle_beta   90.00
_cell.angle_gamma   90.00
#
_symmetry.space_group_name_H-M   'P 1'
#
loop_
_entity.id
_entity.type
_entity.pdbx_description
1 polymer ?
#
loop_
_entity_poly.entity_id
_entity_poly.type
_entity_poly.pdbx_seq_one_letter_code
_entity_poly.pdbx_strand_id
1 'polypeptide(L)' 'MLCQAVLLLLHCFASLTLGQYDLCKSLVSTDDGAVWEQYACQPKAQSMKDYMRVKVDPPGITCGNPPERFCTL' A
#
# COMPACT_ATOMS: atom_id res chain seq x y z
N MET A 1 -4.49 21.76 26.87
CA MET A 1 -3.96 20.54 27.51
C MET A 1 -4.60 19.26 26.97
N LEU A 2 -5.94 19.09 27.05
CA LEU A 2 -6.61 17.85 26.59
C LEU A 2 -6.45 17.57 25.08
N CYS A 3 -6.58 18.60 24.24
CA CYS A 3 -6.48 18.48 22.79
C CYS A 3 -5.07 18.03 22.33
N GLN A 4 -4.02 18.50 23.01
CA GLN A 4 -2.63 18.09 22.75
C GLN A 4 -2.39 16.63 23.13
N ALA A 5 -2.94 16.18 24.26
CA ALA A 5 -2.84 14.79 24.69
C ALA A 5 -3.55 13.84 23.71
N VAL A 6 -4.72 14.24 23.20
CA VAL A 6 -5.47 13.48 22.18
C VAL A 6 -4.69 13.40 20.87
N LEU A 7 -4.06 14.50 20.42
CA LEU A 7 -3.23 14.48 19.22
C LEU A 7 -2.04 13.53 19.36
N LEU A 8 -1.35 13.57 20.50
CA LEU A 8 -0.21 12.68 20.79
C LEU A 8 -0.63 11.21 20.79
N LEU A 9 -1.76 10.89 21.42
CA LEU A 9 -2.32 9.53 21.40
C LEU A 9 -2.58 9.04 19.97
N LEU A 10 -3.24 9.85 19.13
CA LEU A 10 -3.53 9.50 17.73
C LEU A 10 -2.25 9.24 16.92
N HIS A 11 -1.21 10.04 17.11
CA HIS A 11 0.09 9.83 16.44
C HIS A 11 0.76 8.53 16.88
N CYS A 12 0.71 8.21 18.17
CA CYS A 12 1.23 6.94 18.70
C CYS A 12 0.44 5.73 18.17
N PHE A 13 -0.90 5.80 18.11
CA PHE A 13 -1.71 4.71 17.57
C PHE A 13 -1.48 4.49 16.07
N ALA A 14 -1.32 5.57 15.30
CA ALA A 14 -1.00 5.47 13.88
C ALA A 14 0.36 4.80 13.65
N SER A 15 1.39 5.22 14.38
CA SER A 15 2.74 4.63 14.27
C SER A 15 2.80 3.17 14.73
N LEU A 16 2.02 2.79 15.74
CA LEU A 16 1.97 1.40 16.23
C LEU A 16 1.30 0.43 15.25
N THR A 17 0.33 0.91 14.47
CA THR A 17 -0.49 0.05 13.58
C THR A 17 -0.01 0.05 12.13
N LEU A 18 0.64 1.11 11.67
CA LEU A 18 1.10 1.25 10.27
C LEU A 18 2.54 0.76 10.03
N GLY A 19 3.34 0.52 11.08
CA GLY A 19 4.78 0.26 10.97
C GLY A 19 5.25 -1.17 11.31
N GLN A 20 4.34 -2.14 11.46
CA GLN A 20 4.70 -3.45 12.04
C GLN A 20 5.61 -4.33 11.15
N TYR A 21 5.82 -3.99 9.87
CA TYR A 21 6.55 -4.84 8.90
C TYR A 21 7.37 -4.05 7.86
N ASP A 22 7.89 -2.88 8.22
CA ASP A 22 8.60 -2.00 7.26
C ASP A 22 10.09 -2.35 7.06
N LEU A 23 10.67 -3.18 7.93
CA LEU A 23 12.09 -3.55 7.89
C LEU A 23 12.26 -5.04 7.61
N CYS A 24 12.94 -5.38 6.51
CA CYS A 24 13.23 -6.77 6.16
C CYS A 24 14.52 -7.31 6.80
N LYS A 25 15.46 -6.43 7.19
CA LYS A 25 16.71 -6.82 7.85
C LYS A 25 17.34 -5.69 8.65
N SER A 26 18.12 -6.02 9.67
CA SER A 26 18.98 -5.09 10.41
C SER A 26 20.39 -5.64 10.55
N LEU A 27 21.38 -4.75 10.67
CA LEU A 27 22.76 -5.16 10.94
C LEU A 27 22.95 -5.24 12.45
N VAL A 28 23.24 -6.44 12.94
CA VAL A 28 23.47 -6.72 14.37
C VAL A 28 24.92 -7.13 14.59
N SER A 29 25.48 -6.73 15.74
CA SER A 29 26.81 -7.18 16.14
C SER A 29 26.68 -8.48 16.92
N THR A 30 27.34 -9.53 16.46
CA THR A 30 27.45 -10.83 17.14
C THR A 30 28.91 -11.09 17.51
N ASP A 31 29.17 -12.12 18.31
CA ASP A 31 30.55 -12.50 18.69
C ASP A 31 31.39 -12.89 17.46
N ASP A 32 30.75 -13.37 16.39
CA ASP A 32 31.39 -13.71 15.11
C ASP A 32 31.49 -12.52 14.13
N GLY A 33 31.14 -11.31 14.58
CA GLY A 33 31.16 -10.07 13.80
C GLY A 33 29.77 -9.53 13.44
N ALA A 34 29.73 -8.58 12.50
CA ALA A 34 28.48 -7.94 12.07
C ALA A 34 27.71 -8.83 11.10
N VAL A 35 26.47 -9.18 11.46
CA VAL A 35 25.61 -10.11 10.71
C VAL A 35 24.27 -9.45 10.40
N TRP A 36 23.66 -9.80 9.26
CA TRP A 36 22.31 -9.35 8.91
C TRP A 36 21.25 -10.26 9.50
N GLU A 37 20.50 -9.77 10.49
CA GLU A 37 19.31 -10.45 10.99
C GLU A 37 18.12 -10.15 10.06
N GLN A 38 17.34 -11.17 9.70
CA GLN A 38 16.23 -11.07 8.76
C GLN A 38 14.88 -11.06 9.51
N TYR A 39 13.91 -10.30 9.01
CA TYR A 39 12.56 -10.20 9.58
C TYR A 39 11.49 -10.37 8.50
N ALA A 40 10.24 -10.66 8.94
CA ALA A 40 9.09 -10.54 8.06
C ALA A 40 8.89 -9.06 7.67
N CYS A 41 8.54 -8.80 6.41
CA CYS A 41 8.25 -7.45 5.93
C CYS A 41 7.12 -7.43 4.90
N GLN A 42 6.45 -6.29 4.75
CA GLN A 42 5.36 -6.07 3.80
C GLN A 42 5.62 -4.80 2.99
N PRO A 43 5.33 -4.78 1.66
CA PRO A 43 5.37 -3.55 0.90
C PRO A 43 4.30 -2.57 1.38
N LYS A 44 4.56 -1.27 1.16
CA LYS A 44 3.59 -0.22 1.44
C LYS A 44 2.34 -0.41 0.59
N ALA A 45 1.18 -0.22 1.21
CA ALA A 45 -0.08 -0.20 0.49
C ALA A 45 -0.07 0.95 -0.54
N GLN A 46 -0.39 0.62 -1.79
CA GLN A 46 -0.53 1.57 -2.88
C GLN A 46 -1.70 1.18 -3.79
N SER A 47 -2.23 2.14 -4.53
CA SER A 47 -3.24 1.88 -5.55
C SER A 47 -2.65 0.98 -6.64
N MET A 48 -3.19 -0.23 -6.78
CA MET A 48 -2.76 -1.14 -7.85
C MET A 48 -3.36 -0.78 -9.22
N LYS A 49 -4.34 0.14 -9.26
CA LYS A 49 -4.98 0.59 -10.51
C LYS A 49 -3.97 1.16 -11.50
N ASP A 50 -2.94 1.83 -11.02
CA ASP A 50 -1.95 2.50 -11.87
C ASP A 50 -0.97 1.50 -12.52
N TYR A 51 -0.94 0.26 -12.01
CA TYR A 51 -0.05 -0.80 -12.48
C TYR A 51 -0.81 -1.94 -13.18
N MET A 52 -2.15 -1.92 -13.22
CA MET A 52 -2.91 -2.98 -13.85
C MET A 52 -2.94 -2.85 -15.38
N ARG A 53 -2.96 -3.99 -16.06
CA ARG A 53 -3.20 -4.07 -17.51
C ARG A 53 -4.58 -4.66 -17.73
N VAL A 54 -5.48 -3.89 -18.34
CA VAL A 54 -6.87 -4.29 -18.55
C VAL A 54 -7.01 -4.94 -19.94
N LYS A 55 -7.69 -6.08 -19.98
CA LYS A 55 -8.15 -6.73 -21.22
C LYS A 55 -9.67 -6.73 -21.23
N VAL A 56 -10.27 -6.35 -22.36
CA VAL A 56 -11.71 -6.35 -22.58
C VAL A 56 -12.02 -7.29 -23.73
N ASP A 57 -12.87 -8.29 -23.50
CA ASP A 57 -13.27 -9.30 -24.47
C ASP A 57 -14.82 -9.38 -24.56
N PRO A 58 -15.42 -9.56 -25.75
CA PRO A 58 -14.76 -9.68 -27.05
C PRO A 58 -14.19 -8.33 -27.55
N PRO A 59 -13.24 -8.37 -28.51
CA PRO A 59 -12.78 -7.15 -29.16
C PRO A 59 -13.95 -6.42 -29.84
N GLY A 60 -13.98 -5.09 -29.74
CA GLY A 60 -15.04 -4.25 -30.32
C GLY A 60 -16.28 -4.05 -29.43
N ILE A 61 -16.31 -4.59 -28.20
CA ILE A 61 -17.44 -4.40 -27.29
C ILE A 61 -17.54 -2.99 -26.68
N THR A 62 -16.45 -2.21 -26.72
CA THR A 62 -16.44 -0.82 -26.25
C THR A 62 -17.25 0.04 -27.22
N CYS A 63 -18.27 0.73 -26.71
CA CYS A 63 -19.13 1.59 -27.52
C CYS A 63 -18.37 2.78 -28.14
N GLY A 64 -18.95 3.38 -29.18
CA GLY A 64 -18.42 4.58 -29.83
C GLY A 64 -17.89 4.38 -31.25
N ASN A 65 -17.92 3.15 -31.78
CA ASN A 65 -17.57 2.87 -33.17
C ASN A 65 -18.54 1.84 -33.80
N PRO A 66 -19.62 2.27 -34.50
CA PRO A 66 -20.03 3.66 -34.72
C PRO A 66 -20.62 4.32 -33.45
N PRO A 67 -20.84 5.64 -33.43
CA PRO A 67 -21.50 6.31 -32.30
C PRO A 67 -22.92 5.77 -32.05
N GLU A 68 -23.23 5.48 -30.79
CA GLU A 68 -24.53 4.95 -30.36
C GLU A 68 -25.15 5.85 -29.29
N ARG A 69 -26.49 5.88 -29.23
CA ARG A 69 -27.22 6.57 -28.16
C ARG A 69 -27.36 5.65 -26.96
N PHE A 70 -27.28 6.22 -25.75
CA PHE A 70 -27.56 5.53 -24.51
C PHE A 70 -28.59 6.31 -23.69
N CYS A 71 -29.35 5.62 -22.85
CA CYS A 71 -30.26 6.24 -21.89
C CYS A 71 -29.49 6.50 -20.58
N THR A 72 -29.55 7.72 -20.07
CA THR A 72 -29.08 8.01 -18.70
C THR A 72 -30.13 7.57 -17.69
N LEU A 73 -29.69 7.22 -16.48
CA LEU A 73 -30.57 6.99 -15.33
C LEU A 73 -31.25 8.29 -14.90
#